data_AF-A0A9D4MRH1-F1
#
_entry.id   AF-A0A9D4MRH1-F1
#
_cell.length_a   1.000
_cell.length_b   1.000
_cell.length_c   1.000
_cell.angle_alpha   90.00
_cell.angle_beta   90.00
_cell.angle_gamma   90.00
#
_symmetry.space_group_name_H-M   'P 1'
#
loop_
_entity.id
_entity.type
_entity.pdbx_description
1 polymer ?
#
loop_
_entity_poly.entity_id
_entity_poly.type
_entity_poly.pdbx_seq_one_letter_code
_entity_poly.pdbx_strand_id
1 'polypeptide(L)'
;MASEYTCIHCERNVNDDDRAISCDQCEKWQHLSCDTGISLRKYRKMMKGAVVEWKCRECSRPAEVVPEVQMETADMAEEFFLFQPRGRRYSNCTQERPLRASCSTGTNVCTGRW
;
A
#
# COMPACT_ATOMS: atom_id res chain seq x y z
N MET A 1 -5.68 -37.07 -15.86
CA MET A 1 -5.71 -35.63 -15.57
C MET A 1 -4.28 -35.15 -15.71
N ALA A 2 -3.94 -34.47 -16.81
CA ALA A 2 -2.61 -33.89 -16.96
C ALA A 2 -2.62 -32.54 -16.22
N SER A 3 -1.96 -32.47 -15.07
CA SER A 3 -1.66 -31.19 -14.44
C SER A 3 -0.57 -30.53 -15.29
N GLU A 4 -0.95 -29.57 -16.12
CA GLU A 4 0.03 -28.77 -16.89
C GLU A 4 0.75 -27.83 -15.94
N TYR A 5 1.98 -28.19 -15.56
CA TYR A 5 2.89 -27.31 -14.86
C TYR A 5 3.73 -26.57 -15.90
N THR A 6 3.66 -25.24 -15.92
CA THR A 6 4.40 -24.41 -16.88
C THR A 6 5.59 -23.74 -16.22
N CYS A 7 6.70 -23.66 -16.96
CA CYS A 7 7.90 -22.98 -16.48
C CYS A 7 7.74 -21.47 -16.56
N ILE A 8 7.93 -20.78 -15.44
CA ILE A 8 7.80 -19.31 -15.34
C ILE A 8 8.77 -18.50 -16.23
N HIS A 9 9.86 -19.11 -16.71
CA HIS A 9 10.88 -18.41 -17.49
C HIS A 9 10.78 -18.68 -19.00
N CYS A 10 10.45 -19.92 -19.39
CA CYS A 10 10.40 -20.28 -20.81
C CYS A 10 9.00 -20.63 -21.30
N GLU A 11 7.99 -20.57 -20.42
CA GLU A 11 6.57 -20.83 -20.71
C GLU A 11 6.30 -22.22 -21.33
N ARG A 12 7.28 -23.12 -21.24
CA ARG A 12 7.16 -24.51 -21.69
C ARG A 12 6.64 -25.37 -20.56
N ASN A 13 5.94 -26.43 -20.95
CA ASN A 13 5.48 -27.44 -20.01
C ASN A 13 6.68 -28.13 -19.34
N VAL A 14 6.58 -28.31 -18.04
CA VAL A 14 7.52 -29.03 -17.19
C VAL A 14 6.98 -30.44 -17.04
N ASN A 15 7.71 -31.43 -17.55
CA ASN A 15 7.35 -32.83 -17.35
C ASN A 15 8.03 -33.39 -16.09
N ASP A 16 7.54 -34.53 -15.60
CA ASP A 16 8.12 -35.22 -14.45
C ASP A 16 9.58 -35.66 -14.68
N ASP A 17 9.94 -35.94 -15.94
CA ASP A 17 11.31 -36.29 -16.35
C ASP A 17 12.24 -35.06 -16.43
N ASP A 18 11.67 -33.85 -16.49
CA ASP A 18 12.43 -32.63 -16.58
C ASP A 18 13.00 -32.25 -15.21
N ARG A 19 14.26 -31.82 -15.20
CA ARG A 19 14.89 -31.28 -13.99
C ARG A 19 14.29 -29.91 -13.70
N ALA A 20 13.28 -29.88 -12.86
CA ALA A 20 12.62 -28.66 -12.40
C ALA A 20 12.65 -28.53 -10.87
N ILE A 21 12.41 -27.31 -10.42
CA ILE A 21 12.30 -26.93 -9.02
C ILE A 21 11.04 -26.08 -8.84
N SER A 22 10.34 -26.28 -7.73
CA SER A 22 9.18 -25.49 -7.32
C SER A 22 9.60 -24.38 -6.35
N CYS A 23 8.93 -23.23 -6.44
CA CYS A 23 9.15 -22.11 -5.53
C CYS A 23 8.42 -22.35 -4.19
N ASP A 24 9.09 -22.15 -3.07
CA ASP A 24 8.51 -22.34 -1.72
C ASP A 24 7.41 -21.33 -1.36
N GLN A 25 7.26 -20.23 -2.12
CA GLN A 25 6.26 -19.19 -1.84
C GLN A 25 5.06 -19.19 -2.78
N CYS A 26 5.29 -19.34 -4.08
CA CYS A 26 4.22 -19.27 -5.08
C CYS A 26 3.91 -20.62 -5.73
N GLU A 27 4.62 -21.69 -5.33
CA GLU A 27 4.44 -23.07 -5.80
C GLU A 27 4.53 -23.24 -7.33
N LYS A 28 5.01 -22.21 -8.04
CA LYS A 28 5.26 -22.26 -9.49
C LYS A 28 6.54 -23.05 -9.79
N TRP A 29 6.56 -23.68 -10.97
CA TRP A 29 7.67 -24.50 -11.42
C TRP A 29 8.64 -23.73 -12.33
N GLN A 30 9.93 -24.06 -12.23
CA GLN A 30 10.97 -23.56 -13.11
C GLN A 30 11.95 -24.68 -13.47
N HIS A 31 12.32 -24.78 -14.76
CA HIS A 31 13.40 -25.68 -15.16
C HIS A 31 14.73 -25.24 -14.54
N LEU A 32 15.54 -26.21 -14.11
CA LEU A 32 16.88 -25.94 -13.58
C LEU A 32 17.82 -25.34 -14.65
N SER A 33 17.56 -25.63 -15.93
CA SER A 33 18.28 -25.02 -17.06
C SER A 33 17.85 -23.58 -17.35
N CYS A 34 16.71 -23.13 -16.82
CA CYS A 34 16.19 -21.78 -17.02
C CYS A 34 16.55 -20.89 -15.85
N ASP A 35 17.62 -20.11 -15.96
CA ASP A 35 18.07 -19.03 -15.07
C ASP A 35 17.58 -19.08 -13.60
N THR A 36 17.78 -20.22 -12.93
CA THR A 36 17.40 -20.43 -11.53
C THR A 36 18.50 -20.01 -10.56
N GLY A 37 19.73 -19.82 -11.07
CA GLY A 37 20.92 -19.53 -10.26
C GLY A 37 21.37 -20.68 -9.35
N ILE A 38 20.75 -21.87 -9.45
CA ILE A 38 21.10 -23.04 -8.65
C ILE A 38 22.08 -23.93 -9.42
N SER A 39 23.22 -24.24 -8.79
CA SER A 39 24.14 -25.24 -9.34
C SER A 39 23.54 -26.66 -9.24
N LEU A 40 23.84 -27.50 -10.23
CA LEU A 40 23.42 -28.91 -10.26
C LEU A 40 23.78 -29.68 -8.97
N ARG A 41 24.90 -29.30 -8.33
CA ARG A 41 25.34 -29.89 -7.06
C ARG A 41 24.38 -29.58 -5.91
N LYS A 42 23.85 -28.36 -5.85
CA LYS A 42 22.86 -27.94 -4.83
C LYS A 42 21.52 -28.63 -5.08
N TYR A 43 21.10 -28.71 -6.34
CA TYR A 43 19.90 -29.48 -6.72
C TYR A 43 19.99 -30.97 -6.34
N ARG A 44 21.13 -31.62 -6.59
CA ARG A 44 21.36 -33.01 -6.16
C ARG A 44 21.33 -33.20 -4.65
N LYS A 45 21.70 -32.18 -3.87
CA LYS A 45 21.59 -32.22 -2.41
C LYS A 45 20.13 -32.14 -1.98
N MET A 46 19.35 -31.25 -2.59
CA MET A 46 17.90 -31.15 -2.36
C MET A 46 17.20 -32.48 -2.62
N MET A 47 17.48 -33.11 -3.77
CA MET A 47 16.95 -34.44 -4.12
C MET A 47 17.33 -35.56 -3.15
N LYS A 48 18.43 -35.38 -2.39
CA LYS A 48 18.86 -36.31 -1.33
C LYS A 48 18.24 -36.00 0.04
N GLY A 49 17.29 -35.06 0.11
CA GLY A 49 16.62 -34.65 1.34
C GLY A 49 17.26 -33.46 2.05
N ALA A 50 18.19 -32.73 1.42
CA ALA A 50 18.66 -31.48 2.02
C ALA A 50 17.55 -30.42 1.95
N VAL A 51 17.17 -29.87 3.10
CA VAL A 51 16.26 -28.73 3.17
C VAL A 51 16.99 -27.51 2.65
N VAL A 52 16.53 -26.97 1.54
CA VAL A 52 17.10 -25.77 0.95
C VAL A 52 15.98 -24.91 0.44
N GLU A 53 15.84 -23.75 1.06
CA GLU A 53 14.86 -22.76 0.63
C GLU A 53 15.26 -22.19 -0.73
N TRP A 54 14.35 -22.25 -1.69
CA TRP A 54 14.50 -21.61 -2.98
C TRP A 54 13.24 -20.84 -3.36
N LYS A 55 13.46 -19.60 -3.79
CA LYS A 55 12.42 -18.69 -4.23
C LYS A 55 12.71 -18.27 -5.66
N CYS A 56 11.67 -18.19 -6.48
CA CYS A 56 11.79 -17.66 -7.82
C CYS A 56 12.16 -16.17 -7.80
N ARG A 57 12.57 -15.63 -8.96
CA ARG A 57 13.02 -14.25 -9.08
C ARG A 57 11.96 -13.22 -8.65
N GLU A 58 10.68 -13.52 -8.89
CA GLU A 58 9.55 -12.68 -8.47
C GLU A 58 9.44 -12.65 -6.94
N CYS A 59 9.45 -13.83 -6.30
CA CYS A 59 9.35 -14.00 -4.84
C CYS A 59 10.62 -13.56 -4.09
N SER A 60 11.77 -13.51 -4.77
CA SER A 60 13.01 -13.00 -4.19
C SER A 60 13.07 -11.48 -4.10
N ARG A 61 12.18 -10.75 -4.80
CA ARG A 61 12.13 -9.29 -4.68
C ARG A 61 11.47 -8.93 -3.36
N PRO A 62 12.10 -8.08 -2.53
CA PRO A 62 11.41 -7.54 -1.36
C PRO A 62 10.20 -6.75 -1.84
N ALA A 63 9.03 -7.01 -1.26
CA ALA A 63 7.90 -6.11 -1.41
C ALA A 63 8.34 -4.75 -0.87
N GLU A 64 8.21 -3.69 -1.66
CA GLU A 64 8.48 -2.35 -1.16
C GLU A 64 7.54 -2.10 0.02
N VAL A 65 8.14 -1.94 1.20
CA VAL A 65 7.43 -1.62 2.42
C VAL A 65 6.89 -0.22 2.21
N VAL A 66 5.62 -0.11 1.84
CA VAL A 66 4.92 1.17 1.93
C VAL A 66 4.87 1.45 3.43
N PRO A 67 5.55 2.49 3.95
CA PRO A 67 5.56 2.74 5.38
C PRO A 67 4.12 2.91 5.84
N GLU A 68 3.73 2.08 6.79
CA GLU A 68 2.47 2.14 7.50
C GLU A 68 2.36 3.53 8.14
N VAL A 69 1.51 4.39 7.58
CA VAL A 69 1.26 5.72 8.13
C VAL A 69 0.59 5.52 9.49
N GLN A 70 1.38 5.65 10.55
CA GLN A 70 0.88 5.73 11.91
C GLN A 70 0.13 7.06 12.05
N MET A 71 -1.20 7.03 11.93
CA MET A 71 -2.05 8.10 12.43
C MET A 71 -2.12 7.96 13.94
N GLU A 72 -1.20 8.62 14.62
CA GLU A 72 -1.25 8.87 16.05
C GLU A 72 -2.41 9.84 16.34
N THR A 73 -3.52 9.30 16.86
CA THR A 73 -4.65 10.11 17.33
C THR A 73 -4.24 10.83 18.61
N ALA A 74 -3.89 12.10 18.49
CA ALA A 74 -3.73 12.98 19.62
C ALA A 74 -5.08 13.22 20.33
N ASP A 75 -5.07 12.95 21.64
CA ASP A 75 -5.69 13.75 22.70
C ASP A 75 -7.23 13.84 22.73
N MET A 76 -7.90 13.01 23.55
CA MET A 76 -9.29 13.23 23.99
C MET A 76 -9.63 12.41 25.25
N ALA A 77 -9.07 12.76 26.40
CA ALA A 77 -9.69 12.58 27.72
C ALA A 77 -8.89 13.38 28.77
N GLU A 78 -9.57 13.99 29.75
CA GLU A 78 -9.02 14.67 30.94
C GLU A 78 -8.87 16.21 30.92
N GLU A 79 -9.78 16.97 30.30
CA GLU A 79 -10.01 18.39 30.71
C GLU A 79 -11.52 18.68 30.78
N PHE A 80 -12.26 17.72 31.34
CA PHE A 80 -13.60 17.92 31.86
C PHE A 80 -13.43 18.22 33.36
N PHE A 81 -14.01 19.33 33.85
CA PHE A 81 -13.85 19.93 35.18
C PHE A 81 -12.56 20.77 35.30
N LEU A 82 -12.57 22.07 35.01
CA LEU A 82 -13.09 23.09 35.94
C LEU A 82 -13.16 24.45 35.22
N PHE A 83 -14.36 24.90 34.86
CA PHE A 83 -14.92 26.24 35.17
C PHE A 83 -16.11 26.57 34.25
N GLN A 84 -17.33 26.42 34.77
CA GLN A 84 -18.47 27.22 34.31
C GLN A 84 -18.35 28.61 34.98
N PRO A 85 -18.79 29.75 34.36
CA PRO A 85 -20.21 29.92 34.06
C PRO A 85 -20.63 30.81 32.87
N ARG A 86 -21.84 30.48 32.38
CA ARG A 86 -22.98 31.38 32.02
C ARG A 86 -22.75 32.56 31.07
N GLY A 87 -23.47 32.51 29.93
CA GLY A 87 -24.17 33.69 29.43
C GLY A 87 -24.18 33.87 27.91
N ARG A 88 -25.33 33.56 27.28
CA ARG A 88 -25.62 33.81 25.86
C ARG A 88 -25.60 35.30 25.51
N ARG A 89 -25.16 35.64 24.29
CA ARG A 89 -26.00 36.33 23.30
C ARG A 89 -25.33 36.40 21.92
N TYR A 90 -25.88 35.67 20.95
CA TYR A 90 -25.79 36.06 19.56
C TYR A 90 -26.60 37.34 19.39
N SER A 91 -25.95 38.42 18.97
CA SER A 91 -26.59 39.68 18.63
C SER A 91 -26.49 39.86 17.13
N ASN A 92 -27.66 39.78 16.51
CA ASN A 92 -27.94 39.99 15.11
C ASN A 92 -27.40 41.34 14.59
N CYS A 93 -27.02 41.31 13.33
CA CYS A 93 -26.84 42.42 12.40
C CYS A 93 -27.69 43.66 12.74
N THR A 94 -27.05 44.81 12.90
CA THR A 94 -27.71 46.11 12.77
C THR A 94 -26.77 47.09 12.06
N GLN A 95 -27.04 47.17 10.77
CA GLN A 95 -26.67 48.15 9.75
C GLN A 95 -26.59 49.59 10.25
N GLU A 96 -25.44 50.28 10.11
CA GLU A 96 -25.31 51.75 9.84
C GLU A 96 -23.96 52.04 9.12
N ARG A 97 -24.00 52.47 7.84
CA ARG A 97 -22.87 53.06 7.06
C ARG A 97 -22.66 54.53 7.49
N PRO A 98 -21.56 55.28 7.14
CA PRO A 98 -20.60 55.12 6.02
C PRO A 98 -19.10 55.36 6.41
N LEU A 99 -18.09 54.89 5.67
CA LEU A 99 -17.37 55.61 4.59
C LEU A 99 -16.17 54.74 4.12
N ARG A 100 -15.98 54.64 2.78
CA ARG A 100 -14.84 54.04 2.02
C ARG A 100 -14.60 52.53 2.20
N ALA A 101 -15.29 51.63 1.47
CA ALA A 101 -14.92 51.07 0.15
C ALA A 101 -13.49 50.45 0.13
N SER A 102 -13.23 49.21 -0.28
CA SER A 102 -14.01 48.20 -1.01
C SER A 102 -13.21 46.88 -1.04
N CYS A 103 -13.88 45.76 -0.80
CA CYS A 103 -13.34 44.41 -1.00
C CYS A 103 -13.85 43.87 -2.34
N SER A 104 -12.96 43.34 -3.19
CA SER A 104 -13.31 42.42 -4.27
C SER A 104 -12.24 41.33 -4.30
N THR A 105 -12.58 40.06 -4.12
CA THR A 105 -13.14 39.21 -5.19
C THR A 105 -13.99 38.07 -4.60
N GLY A 106 -15.19 37.82 -5.15
CA GLY A 106 -15.96 36.59 -4.89
C GLY A 106 -17.34 36.73 -4.23
N THR A 107 -18.05 37.79 -4.60
CA THR A 107 -19.46 38.14 -4.37
C THR A 107 -20.48 37.07 -3.93
N ASN A 108 -21.24 37.43 -2.88
CA ASN A 108 -22.71 37.39 -2.93
C ASN A 108 -23.27 38.80 -2.64
N VAL A 109 -23.46 39.58 -3.72
CA VAL A 109 -24.54 40.58 -3.92
C VAL A 109 -24.42 41.90 -3.08
N CYS A 110 -24.68 43.14 -3.52
CA CYS A 110 -25.49 43.71 -4.61
C CYS A 110 -24.94 45.07 -5.10
N THR A 111 -25.33 45.44 -6.31
CA THR A 111 -25.09 46.68 -7.05
C THR A 111 -25.89 47.89 -6.53
N GLY A 112 -25.31 49.09 -6.61
CA GLY A 112 -26.05 50.35 -6.48
C GLY A 112 -25.20 51.61 -6.74
N ARG A 113 -25.43 52.23 -7.91
CA ARG A 113 -25.09 53.58 -8.38
C ARG A 113 -26.45 54.32 -8.34
N TRP A 114 -26.68 55.58 -7.96
CA TRP A 114 -25.95 56.84 -7.89
C TRP A 114 -26.49 57.62 -6.68
#